data_AF-A0A7C3EM38-F1
#
_entry.id   AF-A0A7C3EM38-F1
#
_cell.length_a   1.000
_cell.length_b   1.000
_cell.length_c   1.000
_cell.angle_alpha   90.00
_cell.angle_beta   90.00
_cell.angle_gamma   90.00
#
_symmetry.space_group_name_H-M   'P 1'
#
loop_
_entity.id
_entity.type
_entity.pdbx_description
1 polymer ?
#
loop_
_entity_poly.entity_id
_entity_poly.type
_entity_poly.pdbx_seq_one_letter_code
_entity_poly.pdbx_strand_id
1 'polypeptide(L)'
;MQRVLAAAFACALLAIFAGCGTPLDKAEDVYSVEESTARKSYLIIGRAYLKGQATEDQMAKARSLYDAYFEAQRRAYEDLTAARTEGDAALDAPGRRERLAVNAAVVTRCAVELAALAKEVTK
;
A
#
# COMPACT_ATOMS: atom_id res chain seq x y z
N MET A 1 4.75 16.44 -7.24
CA MET A 1 4.64 15.44 -6.16
C MET A 1 3.56 15.78 -5.12
N GLN A 2 3.51 17.01 -4.60
CA GLN A 2 2.56 17.42 -3.54
C GLN A 2 1.07 17.22 -3.90
N ARG A 3 0.69 17.45 -5.16
CA ARG A 3 -0.69 17.27 -5.66
C ARG A 3 -1.12 15.79 -5.77
N VAL A 4 -0.18 14.88 -6.03
CA VAL A 4 -0.44 13.44 -6.14
C VAL A 4 -0.62 12.83 -4.74
N LEU A 5 0.21 13.26 -3.79
CA LEU A 5 0.08 12.90 -2.38
C LEU A 5 -1.27 13.35 -1.79
N ALA A 6 -1.69 14.59 -2.07
CA ALA A 6 -2.97 15.09 -1.61
C ALA A 6 -4.17 14.34 -2.23
N ALA A 7 -4.10 14.01 -3.52
CA ALA A 7 -5.16 13.25 -4.20
C ALA A 7 -5.21 11.78 -3.75
N ALA A 8 -4.06 11.13 -3.55
CA ALA A 8 -3.98 9.78 -3.02
C ALA A 8 -4.48 9.70 -1.57
N PHE A 9 -4.13 10.69 -0.75
CA PHE A 9 -4.61 10.80 0.63
C PHE A 9 -6.12 11.03 0.70
N ALA A 10 -6.66 11.89 -0.17
CA ALA A 10 -8.10 12.13 -0.26
C ALA A 10 -8.88 10.91 -0.78
N CYS A 11 -8.36 10.19 -1.79
CA CYS A 11 -8.96 8.95 -2.27
C CYS A 11 -8.87 7.81 -1.25
N ALA A 12 -7.76 7.69 -0.52
CA ALA A 12 -7.62 6.70 0.56
C ALA A 12 -8.59 6.98 1.71
N LEU A 13 -8.74 8.26 2.11
CA LEU A 13 -9.75 8.67 3.08
C LEU A 13 -11.17 8.38 2.59
N LEU A 14 -11.49 8.69 1.33
CA LEU A 14 -12.83 8.43 0.77
C LEU A 14 -13.14 6.93 0.62
N ALA A 15 -12.14 6.11 0.27
CA ALA A 15 -12.30 4.67 0.13
C ALA A 15 -12.57 3.96 1.46
N ILE A 16 -12.00 4.45 2.57
CA ILE A 16 -12.30 3.95 3.93
C ILE A 16 -13.79 4.15 4.29
N PHE A 17 -14.49 5.13 3.69
CA PHE A 17 -15.87 5.47 4.06
C PHE A 17 -16.95 5.08 3.03
N ALA A 18 -16.64 4.92 1.75
CA ALA A 18 -17.62 4.63 0.70
C ALA A 18 -17.83 3.12 0.47
N GLY A 19 -18.92 2.53 1.02
CA GLY A 19 -19.30 1.12 0.81
C GLY A 19 -20.30 0.58 1.85
N CYS A 20 -20.87 -0.60 1.62
CA CYS A 20 -21.61 -1.36 2.65
C CYS A 20 -20.63 -2.26 3.42
N GLY A 21 -20.64 -2.21 4.76
CA GLY A 21 -19.70 -2.94 5.64
C GLY A 21 -19.38 -2.13 6.89
N THR A 22 -18.82 -2.76 7.93
CA THR A 22 -18.33 -2.04 9.10
C THR A 22 -17.14 -1.14 8.72
N PRO A 23 -16.86 -0.06 9.48
CA PRO A 23 -15.66 0.76 9.26
C PRO A 23 -14.36 -0.06 9.28
N LEU A 24 -14.33 -1.16 10.04
CA LEU A 24 -13.21 -2.10 10.08
C LEU A 24 -13.08 -2.89 8.78
N ASP A 25 -14.16 -3.47 8.27
CA ASP A 25 -14.16 -4.23 7.01
C ASP A 25 -13.62 -3.38 5.85
N LYS A 26 -14.04 -2.11 5.78
CA LYS A 26 -13.59 -1.16 4.75
C LYS A 26 -12.10 -0.83 4.85
N ALA A 27 -11.60 -0.71 6.08
CA ALA A 27 -10.19 -0.45 6.30
C ALA A 27 -9.33 -1.66 5.91
N GLU A 28 -9.81 -2.89 6.17
CA GLU A 28 -9.15 -4.13 5.74
C GLU A 28 -9.11 -4.29 4.21
N ASP A 29 -10.21 -3.96 3.51
CA ASP A 29 -10.32 -4.11 2.05
C ASP A 29 -9.24 -3.34 1.28
N VAL A 30 -8.91 -2.12 1.72
CA VAL A 30 -7.86 -1.27 1.10
C VAL A 30 -6.51 -1.97 1.07
N TYR A 31 -6.16 -2.72 2.14
CA TYR A 31 -4.88 -3.41 2.22
C TYR A 31 -4.87 -4.78 1.52
N SER A 32 -6.02 -5.36 1.19
CA SER A 32 -6.10 -6.66 0.51
C SER A 32 -5.85 -6.56 -1.01
N VAL A 33 -6.33 -5.49 -1.65
CA VAL A 33 -6.22 -5.30 -3.12
C VAL A 33 -4.79 -4.94 -3.52
N GLU A 34 -4.07 -4.22 -2.65
CA GLU A 34 -2.76 -3.66 -2.94
C GLU A 34 -1.63 -4.70 -2.82
N GLU A 35 -1.81 -5.73 -1.99
CA GLU A 35 -0.86 -6.83 -1.78
C GLU A 35 -0.61 -7.65 -3.04
N SER A 36 -1.68 -7.94 -3.78
CA SER A 36 -1.57 -8.68 -5.05
C SER A 36 -0.76 -7.88 -6.08
N THR A 37 -0.91 -6.56 -6.14
CA THR A 37 -0.29 -5.71 -7.17
C THR A 37 1.18 -5.44 -6.88
N ALA A 38 1.53 -5.02 -5.66
CA ALA A 38 2.90 -4.72 -5.27
C ALA A 38 3.79 -5.97 -5.37
N ARG A 39 3.31 -7.11 -4.84
CA ARG A 39 4.05 -8.39 -4.87
C ARG A 39 4.27 -8.89 -6.29
N LYS A 40 3.24 -8.91 -7.14
CA LYS A 40 3.39 -9.35 -8.54
C LYS A 40 4.38 -8.48 -9.31
N SER A 41 4.29 -7.17 -9.14
CA SER A 41 5.16 -6.21 -9.80
C SER A 41 6.62 -6.37 -9.36
N TYR A 42 6.86 -6.54 -8.06
CA TYR A 42 8.20 -6.78 -7.53
C TYR A 42 8.81 -8.08 -8.09
N LEU A 43 8.04 -9.16 -8.18
CA LEU A 43 8.49 -10.42 -8.78
C LEU A 43 8.81 -10.30 -10.27
N ILE A 44 8.03 -9.52 -11.03
CA ILE A 44 8.31 -9.25 -12.45
C ILE A 44 9.66 -8.54 -12.60
N ILE A 45 9.91 -7.51 -11.80
CA ILE A 45 11.17 -6.75 -11.83
C ILE A 45 12.34 -7.64 -11.43
N GLY A 46 12.20 -8.42 -10.35
CA GLY A 46 13.24 -9.37 -9.93
C GLY A 46 13.57 -10.39 -11.03
N ARG A 47 12.56 -10.89 -11.74
CA ARG A 47 12.78 -11.80 -12.89
C ARG A 47 13.47 -11.10 -14.05
N ALA A 48 13.11 -9.86 -14.36
CA ALA A 48 13.76 -9.07 -15.40
C ALA A 48 15.25 -8.81 -15.04
N TYR A 49 15.55 -8.50 -13.78
CA TYR A 49 16.91 -8.31 -13.29
C TYR A 49 17.76 -9.58 -13.45
N LEU A 50 17.23 -10.74 -13.04
CA LEU A 50 17.92 -12.03 -13.21
C LEU A 50 18.19 -12.40 -14.69
N LYS A 51 17.42 -11.84 -15.62
CA LYS A 51 17.61 -12.01 -17.07
C LYS A 51 18.52 -10.94 -17.69
N GLY A 52 19.03 -9.99 -16.92
CA GLY A 52 19.79 -8.83 -17.41
C GLY A 52 18.95 -7.80 -18.15
N GLN A 53 17.62 -7.82 -18.00
CA GLN A 53 16.66 -6.91 -18.66
C GLN A 53 16.34 -5.68 -17.81
N ALA A 54 16.57 -5.75 -16.49
CA ALA A 54 16.49 -4.61 -15.59
C ALA A 54 17.88 -4.26 -15.04
N THR A 55 18.12 -2.97 -14.82
CA THR A 55 19.37 -2.48 -14.24
C THR A 55 19.42 -2.70 -12.73
N GLU A 56 20.63 -2.61 -12.15
CA GLU A 56 20.81 -2.63 -10.69
C GLU A 56 20.03 -1.50 -10.01
N ASP A 57 20.04 -0.29 -10.58
CA ASP A 57 19.26 0.85 -10.08
C ASP A 57 17.75 0.58 -10.08
N GLN A 58 17.22 -0.06 -11.13
CA GLN A 58 15.81 -0.44 -11.20
C GLN A 58 15.47 -1.48 -10.12
N MET A 59 16.35 -2.45 -9.87
CA MET A 59 16.15 -3.43 -8.79
C MET A 59 16.26 -2.79 -7.39
N ALA A 60 17.23 -1.90 -7.18
CA ALA A 60 17.40 -1.17 -5.92
C ALA A 60 16.18 -0.29 -5.62
N LYS A 61 15.65 0.41 -6.63
CA LYS A 61 14.40 1.18 -6.52
C LYS A 61 13.22 0.28 -6.19
N ALA A 62 13.07 -0.85 -6.88
CA ALA A 62 12.00 -1.80 -6.62
C ALA A 62 12.05 -2.32 -5.17
N ARG A 63 13.26 -2.63 -4.67
CA ARG A 63 13.46 -3.08 -3.28
C ARG A 63 13.05 -2.01 -2.28
N SER A 64 13.52 -0.77 -2.46
CA SER A 64 13.15 0.34 -1.59
C SER A 64 11.63 0.58 -1.55
N LEU A 65 10.96 0.50 -2.71
CA LEU A 65 9.50 0.63 -2.79
C LEU A 65 8.79 -0.52 -2.08
N TYR A 66 9.27 -1.74 -2.22
CA TYR A 66 8.67 -2.92 -1.60
C TYR A 66 8.88 -2.96 -0.09
N ASP A 67 10.05 -2.55 0.40
CA ASP A 67 10.32 -2.43 1.84
C ASP A 67 9.41 -1.38 2.49
N ALA A 68 9.23 -0.22 1.84
CA ALA A 68 8.31 0.82 2.30
C ALA A 68 6.83 0.37 2.29
N TYR A 69 6.43 -0.35 1.23
CA TYR A 69 5.12 -0.99 1.12
C TYR A 69 4.89 -1.95 2.30
N PHE A 70 5.83 -2.86 2.54
CA PHE A 70 5.70 -3.91 3.54
C PHE A 70 5.63 -3.32 4.95
N GLU A 71 6.46 -2.33 5.25
CA GLU A 71 6.46 -1.67 6.56
C GLU A 71 5.15 -0.90 6.81
N ALA A 72 4.60 -0.22 5.81
CA ALA A 72 3.31 0.44 5.92
C ALA A 72 2.15 -0.55 6.10
N GLN A 73 2.18 -1.66 5.35
CA GLN A 73 1.18 -2.73 5.48
C GLN A 73 1.25 -3.38 6.87
N ARG A 74 2.46 -3.66 7.39
CA ARG A 74 2.69 -4.21 8.74
C ARG A 74 2.08 -3.32 9.82
N ARG A 75 2.36 -2.01 9.79
CA ARG A 75 1.81 -1.04 10.76
C ARG A 75 0.29 -0.94 10.68
N ALA A 76 -0.27 -0.95 9.47
CA ALA A 76 -1.71 -0.96 9.30
C ALA A 76 -2.33 -2.23 9.89
N TYR A 77 -1.72 -3.39 9.67
CA TYR A 77 -2.19 -4.67 10.22
C TYR A 77 -2.19 -4.67 11.75
N GLU A 78 -1.22 -4.03 12.40
CA GLU A 78 -1.20 -3.85 13.86
C GLU A 78 -2.38 -3.03 14.35
N ASP A 79 -2.65 -1.87 13.73
CA ASP A 79 -3.77 -0.99 14.09
C ASP A 79 -5.14 -1.66 13.82
N LEU A 80 -5.27 -2.42 12.72
CA LEU A 80 -6.47 -3.20 12.36
C LEU A 80 -6.70 -4.38 13.30
N THR A 81 -5.64 -5.13 13.66
CA THR A 81 -5.74 -6.25 14.61
C THR A 81 -6.19 -5.75 15.98
N ALA A 82 -5.60 -4.64 16.45
CA ALA A 82 -6.03 -4.01 17.70
C ALA A 82 -7.50 -3.56 17.63
N ALA A 83 -7.95 -3.03 16.48
CA ALA A 83 -9.34 -2.62 16.32
C ALA A 83 -10.30 -3.82 16.30
N ARG A 84 -9.90 -4.93 15.70
CA ARG A 84 -10.67 -6.17 15.69
C ARG A 84 -10.87 -6.77 17.09
N THR A 85 -9.87 -6.66 17.96
CA THR A 85 -9.97 -7.15 19.34
C THR A 85 -10.83 -6.24 20.23
N GLU A 86 -10.89 -4.95 19.92
CA GLU A 86 -11.52 -3.91 20.75
C GLU A 86 -12.89 -3.46 20.21
N GLY A 87 -13.26 -3.85 18.98
CA GLY A 87 -14.47 -3.43 18.26
C GLY A 87 -14.32 -2.13 17.47
N ASP A 88 -15.30 -1.79 16.62
CA ASP A 88 -15.24 -0.65 15.68
C ASP A 88 -14.90 0.69 16.34
N ALA A 89 -15.32 0.92 17.60
CA ALA A 89 -15.03 2.13 18.35
C ALA A 89 -13.52 2.33 18.63
N ALA A 90 -12.72 1.28 18.55
CA ALA A 90 -11.27 1.38 18.70
C ALA A 90 -10.58 2.07 17.53
N LEU A 91 -11.26 2.19 16.37
CA LEU A 91 -10.79 3.03 15.28
C LEU A 91 -10.76 4.51 15.69
N ASP A 92 -11.58 4.94 16.64
CA ASP A 92 -11.58 6.30 17.17
C ASP A 92 -10.46 6.56 18.20
N ALA A 93 -9.62 5.56 18.51
CA ALA A 93 -8.45 5.77 19.36
C ALA A 93 -7.55 6.88 18.77
N PRO A 94 -6.97 7.77 19.62
CA PRO A 94 -6.23 8.93 19.15
C PRO A 94 -5.17 8.60 18.08
N GLY A 95 -5.30 9.22 16.92
CA GLY A 95 -4.36 9.09 15.81
C GLY A 95 -4.48 7.81 14.99
N ARG A 96 -5.38 6.87 15.32
CA ARG A 96 -5.45 5.56 14.63
C ARG A 96 -5.97 5.70 13.20
N ARG A 97 -7.04 6.46 12.99
CA ARG A 97 -7.56 6.75 11.64
C ARG A 97 -6.53 7.46 10.77
N GLU A 98 -5.81 8.43 11.34
CA GLU A 98 -4.78 9.17 10.64
C GLU A 98 -3.63 8.25 10.24
N ARG A 99 -3.16 7.36 11.15
CA ARG A 99 -2.13 6.37 10.83
C ARG A 99 -2.57 5.40 9.74
N LEU A 100 -3.79 4.88 9.82
CA LEU A 100 -4.35 4.02 8.77
C LEU A 100 -4.41 4.76 7.42
N ALA A 101 -4.94 5.98 7.38
CA ALA A 101 -4.99 6.77 6.15
C ALA A 101 -3.59 7.04 5.56
N VAL A 102 -2.60 7.36 6.40
CA VAL A 102 -1.20 7.56 5.97
C VAL A 102 -0.61 6.26 5.42
N ASN A 103 -0.77 5.14 6.14
CA ASN A 103 -0.26 3.85 5.70
C ASN A 103 -0.93 3.41 4.39
N ALA A 104 -2.25 3.58 4.24
CA ALA A 104 -2.96 3.30 3.00
C ALA A 104 -2.37 4.10 1.83
N ALA A 105 -2.17 5.41 2.00
CA ALA A 105 -1.56 6.24 0.95
C ALA A 105 -0.14 5.78 0.56
N VAL A 106 0.66 5.28 1.50
CA VAL A 106 1.99 4.72 1.22
C VAL A 106 1.87 3.40 0.44
N VAL A 107 1.01 2.49 0.90
CA VAL A 107 0.77 1.18 0.27
C VAL A 107 0.29 1.37 -1.19
N THR A 108 -0.71 2.24 -1.41
CA THR A 108 -1.20 2.59 -2.76
C THR A 108 -0.08 3.14 -3.64
N ARG A 109 0.66 4.15 -3.14
CA ARG A 109 1.73 4.79 -3.90
C ARG A 109 2.80 3.79 -4.31
N CYS A 110 3.28 2.98 -3.37
CA CYS A 110 4.31 1.99 -3.64
C CYS A 110 3.82 0.92 -4.64
N ALA A 111 2.58 0.45 -4.52
CA ALA A 111 2.00 -0.49 -5.47
C ALA A 111 1.94 0.10 -6.90
N VAL A 112 1.52 1.36 -7.04
CA VAL A 112 1.46 2.05 -8.35
C VAL A 112 2.86 2.27 -8.94
N GLU A 113 3.83 2.72 -8.14
CA GLU A 113 5.20 2.94 -8.61
C GLU A 113 5.88 1.62 -9.00
N LEU A 114 5.67 0.55 -8.24
CA LEU A 114 6.15 -0.80 -8.59
C LEU A 114 5.51 -1.29 -9.89
N ALA A 115 4.20 -1.12 -10.07
CA ALA A 115 3.52 -1.53 -11.30
C ALA A 115 4.01 -0.74 -12.52
N ALA A 116 4.29 0.56 -12.37
CA ALA A 116 4.87 1.38 -13.43
C ALA A 116 6.27 0.90 -13.80
N LEU A 117 7.12 0.62 -12.81
CA LEU A 117 8.47 0.10 -13.01
C LEU A 117 8.46 -1.29 -13.65
N ALA A 118 7.55 -2.16 -13.24
CA ALA A 118 7.37 -3.48 -13.84
C ALA A 118 7.03 -3.38 -15.34
N LYS A 119 6.17 -2.44 -15.73
CA LYS A 119 5.85 -2.16 -17.13
C LYS A 119 7.03 -1.59 -17.92
N GLU A 120 7.94 -0.88 -17.28
CA GLU A 120 9.13 -0.31 -17.91
C GLU A 120 10.14 -1.40 -18.29
N VAL A 121 10.40 -2.34 -17.38
CA VAL A 121 11.41 -3.40 -17.54
C VAL A 121 10.96 -4.59 -18.41
N THR A 122 9.67 -4.67 -18.75
CA THR A 122 9.12 -5.72 -19.62
C THR A 122 8.75 -5.24 -21.02
N LYS A 123 9.19 -4.05 -21.44
CA LYS A 123 9.08 -3.58 -22.82
C LYS A 123 10.13 -4.26 -23.70
#